data_AF-A0A3N5Z487-F1
#
_entry.id   AF-A0A3N5Z487-F1
#
_cell.length_a   1.000
_cell.length_b   1.000
_cell.length_c   1.000
_cell.angle_alpha   90.00
_cell.angle_beta   90.00
_cell.angle_gamma   90.00
#
_symmetry.space_group_name_H-M   'P 1'
#
loop_
_entity.id
_entity.type
_entity.pdbx_description
1 polymer ?
#
loop_
_entity_poly.entity_id
_entity_poly.type
_entity_poly.pdbx_seq_one_letter_code
_entity_poly.pdbx_strand_id
1 'polypeptide(L)'
;LSEWSRNHPLRTELIRRRFRTAGEVAQWVHEVHQRSTESTTSMSSIAANAVRTLTIVACSLLDRQIAAQEASFQKEGGFTERLYRIRSSSRRAC
;
A
#
# COMPACT_ATOMS: atom_id res chain seq x y z
N LEU A 1 -23.60 1.83 3.22
CA LEU A 1 -22.73 1.14 2.23
C LEU A 1 -22.53 -0.28 2.74
N SER A 2 -22.81 -1.31 1.92
CA SER A 2 -22.45 -2.68 2.30
C SER A 2 -20.93 -2.84 2.13
N GLU A 3 -20.22 -3.16 3.22
CA GLU A 3 -18.78 -3.32 3.19
C GLU A 3 -18.39 -4.71 2.66
N TRP A 4 -17.39 -4.76 1.77
CA TRP A 4 -16.82 -6.03 1.32
C TRP A 4 -16.15 -6.76 2.49
N SER A 5 -16.58 -8.00 2.71
CA SER A 5 -15.90 -8.90 3.64
C SER A 5 -14.45 -9.15 3.21
N ARG A 6 -13.63 -9.64 4.13
CA ARG A 6 -12.19 -9.90 3.86
C ARG A 6 -11.97 -10.84 2.66
N ASN A 7 -12.88 -11.80 2.46
CA ASN A 7 -12.80 -12.80 1.40
C ASN A 7 -13.68 -12.46 0.18
N HIS A 8 -14.20 -11.25 0.09
CA HIS A 8 -15.06 -10.83 -1.01
C HIS A 8 -14.33 -10.99 -2.36
N PRO A 9 -14.98 -11.58 -3.38
CA PRO A 9 -14.31 -11.90 -4.66
C PRO A 9 -13.75 -10.65 -5.35
N LEU A 10 -14.49 -9.54 -5.36
CA LEU A 10 -14.03 -8.27 -5.94
C LEU A 10 -12.81 -7.70 -5.21
N ARG A 11 -12.71 -7.90 -3.89
CA ARG A 11 -11.54 -7.48 -3.10
C ARG A 11 -10.31 -8.28 -3.52
N THR A 12 -10.46 -9.60 -3.66
CA THR A 12 -9.39 -10.49 -4.12
C THR A 12 -8.95 -10.16 -5.55
N GLU A 13 -9.91 -9.90 -6.44
CA GLU A 13 -9.66 -9.49 -7.83
C GLU A 13 -8.86 -8.19 -7.89
N LEU A 14 -9.29 -7.16 -7.15
CA LEU A 14 -8.61 -5.86 -7.04
C LEU A 14 -7.14 -6.02 -6.61
N ILE A 15 -6.89 -6.82 -5.57
CA ILE A 15 -5.53 -7.07 -5.06
C ILE A 15 -4.69 -7.88 -6.07
N ARG A 16 -5.28 -8.87 -6.74
CA ARG A 16 -4.58 -9.71 -7.73
C ARG A 16 -4.21 -8.92 -8.98
N ARG A 17 -5.08 -8.05 -9.49
CA ARG A 17 -4.82 -7.26 -10.71
C ARG A 17 -3.67 -6.26 -10.54
N ARG A 18 -3.41 -5.76 -9.32
CA ARG A 18 -2.31 -4.82 -9.01
C ARG A 18 -2.25 -3.62 -9.97
N PHE A 19 -3.38 -2.90 -10.07
CA PHE A 19 -3.49 -1.70 -10.88
C PHE A 19 -2.36 -0.70 -10.58
N ARG A 20 -1.88 -0.05 -11.64
CA ARG A 20 -0.80 0.93 -11.57
C ARG A 20 -1.33 2.34 -11.36
N THR A 21 -2.54 2.63 -11.82
CA THR A 21 -3.11 3.97 -11.79
C THR A 21 -4.52 4.00 -11.23
N ALA A 22 -4.94 5.16 -10.73
CA ALA A 22 -6.32 5.38 -10.30
C ALA A 22 -7.32 5.28 -11.47
N GLY A 23 -6.89 5.63 -12.69
CA GLY A 23 -7.70 5.52 -13.90
C GLY A 23 -8.05 4.07 -14.23
N GLU A 24 -7.08 3.15 -14.13
CA GLU A 24 -7.33 1.71 -14.31
C GLU A 24 -8.33 1.16 -13.28
N VAL A 25 -8.24 1.63 -12.02
CA VAL A 25 -9.23 1.27 -10.98
C VAL A 25 -10.61 1.81 -11.34
N ALA A 26 -10.71 3.05 -11.81
CA ALA A 26 -11.98 3.65 -12.22
C ALA A 26 -12.62 2.89 -13.39
N GLN A 27 -11.83 2.51 -14.39
CA GLN A 27 -12.29 1.66 -15.49
C GLN A 27 -12.76 0.30 -14.98
N TRP A 28 -12.00 -0.33 -14.09
CA TRP A 28 -12.40 -1.60 -13.49
C TRP A 28 -13.71 -1.49 -12.68
N VAL A 29 -13.90 -0.41 -11.93
CA VAL A 29 -15.17 -0.15 -11.22
C VAL A 29 -16.33 -0.09 -12.21
N HIS A 30 -16.13 0.53 -13.38
CA HIS A 30 -17.12 0.59 -14.43
C HIS A 30 -17.43 -0.81 -15.02
N GLU A 31 -16.40 -1.61 -15.30
CA GLU A 31 -16.53 -3.01 -15.77
C GLU A 31 -17.30 -3.88 -14.76
N VAL A 32 -16.97 -3.76 -13.47
CA VAL A 32 -17.65 -4.48 -12.37
C VAL A 32 -19.11 -4.07 -12.29
N HIS A 33 -19.42 -2.79 -12.44
CA HIS A 33 -20.79 -2.31 -12.41
C HIS A 33 -21.61 -2.81 -13.60
N GLN A 34 -21.05 -2.78 -14.82
CA GLN A 34 -21.74 -3.26 -16.03
C GLN A 34 -22.05 -4.77 -15.98
N ARG A 35 -21.13 -5.58 -15.45
CA ARG A 35 -21.32 -7.03 -15.35
C ARG A 35 -22.16 -7.46 -14.13
N SER A 36 -22.44 -6.53 -13.21
CA SER A 36 -23.24 -6.81 -12.02
C SER A 36 -24.71 -6.84 -12.40
N THR A 37 -25.34 -8.00 -12.28
CA THR A 37 -26.79 -8.18 -12.51
C THR A 37 -27.63 -7.69 -11.32
N GLU A 38 -26.99 -7.34 -10.21
CA GLU A 38 -27.65 -6.83 -9.01
C GLU A 38 -27.94 -5.33 -9.14
N SER A 39 -29.22 -4.99 -9.31
CA SER A 39 -29.71 -3.60 -9.34
C SER A 39 -29.39 -2.79 -8.07
N THR A 40 -29.00 -3.44 -6.97
CA THR A 40 -28.69 -2.82 -5.69
C THR A 40 -27.23 -2.33 -5.60
N THR A 41 -26.34 -2.85 -6.43
CA THR A 41 -24.90 -2.53 -6.33
C THR A 41 -24.56 -1.28 -7.15
N SER A 42 -24.69 -0.12 -6.51
CA SER A 42 -24.27 1.18 -7.06
C SER A 42 -22.78 1.21 -7.39
N MET A 43 -22.42 1.86 -8.50
CA MET A 43 -21.04 2.19 -8.87
C MET A 43 -20.28 2.89 -7.73
N SER A 44 -20.94 3.80 -7.00
CA SER A 44 -20.33 4.49 -5.86
C SER A 44 -19.99 3.54 -4.71
N SER A 45 -20.79 2.49 -4.52
CA SER A 45 -20.53 1.47 -3.50
C SER A 45 -19.31 0.61 -3.86
N ILE A 46 -19.17 0.25 -5.13
CA ILE A 46 -18.00 -0.48 -5.64
C ILE A 46 -16.74 0.40 -5.48
N ALA A 47 -16.81 1.66 -5.90
CA ALA A 47 -15.70 2.61 -5.78
C ALA A 47 -15.26 2.81 -4.32
N ALA A 48 -16.20 3.03 -3.40
CA ALA A 48 -15.91 3.23 -1.98
C ALA A 48 -15.20 2.01 -1.36
N ASN A 49 -15.69 0.80 -1.67
CA ASN A 49 -15.06 -0.43 -1.20
C ASN A 49 -13.68 -0.68 -1.82
N ALA A 50 -13.49 -0.31 -3.08
CA ALA A 50 -12.19 -0.38 -3.76
C ALA A 50 -11.18 0.54 -3.08
N VAL A 51 -11.53 1.81 -2.86
CA VAL A 51 -10.67 2.79 -2.17
C VAL A 51 -10.33 2.30 -0.77
N ARG A 52 -11.32 1.86 0.03
CA ARG A 52 -11.09 1.31 1.38
C ARG A 52 -10.08 0.15 1.36
N THR A 53 -10.19 -0.76 0.39
CA THR A 53 -9.27 -1.88 0.22
C THR A 53 -7.86 -1.39 -0.09
N LEU A 54 -7.72 -0.45 -1.04
CA LEU A 54 -6.42 0.09 -1.43
C LEU A 54 -5.75 0.86 -0.29
N THR A 55 -6.51 1.63 0.50
CA THR A 55 -5.98 2.32 1.69
C THR A 55 -5.41 1.32 2.70
N ILE A 56 -6.13 0.24 3.00
CA ILE A 56 -5.65 -0.81 3.91
C ILE A 56 -4.36 -1.46 3.39
N VAL A 57 -4.30 -1.76 2.09
CA VAL A 57 -3.10 -2.31 1.46
C VAL A 57 -1.94 -1.32 1.57
N ALA A 58 -2.17 -0.05 1.27
CA ALA A 58 -1.16 1.01 1.37
C ALA A 58 -0.58 1.12 2.78
N CYS A 59 -1.43 1.19 3.82
CA CYS A 59 -0.99 1.19 5.22
C CYS A 59 -0.08 -0.01 5.52
N SER A 60 -0.50 -1.22 5.14
CA SER A 60 0.29 -2.43 5.39
C SER A 60 1.62 -2.47 4.65
N LEU A 61 1.72 -1.81 3.49
CA LEU A 61 2.96 -1.71 2.73
C LEU A 61 3.91 -0.68 3.35
N LEU A 62 3.38 0.45 3.81
CA LEU A 62 4.13 1.47 4.51
C LEU A 62 4.72 0.94 5.82
N ASP A 63 3.95 0.17 6.59
CA ASP A 63 4.44 -0.47 7.82
C ASP A 63 5.64 -1.40 7.53
N ARG A 64 5.55 -2.19 6.45
CA ARG A 64 6.66 -3.06 6.01
C ARG A 64 7.87 -2.27 5.51
N GLN A 65 7.64 -1.13 4.85
CA GLN A 65 8.73 -0.27 4.39
C GLN A 65 9.48 0.34 5.58
N ILE A 66 8.76 0.82 6.60
CA ILE A 66 9.37 1.34 7.83
C ILE A 66 10.19 0.24 8.52
N ALA A 67 9.61 -0.95 8.70
CA ALA A 67 10.31 -2.07 9.32
C ALA A 67 11.57 -2.49 8.54
N ALA A 68 11.50 -2.50 7.19
CA ALA A 68 12.66 -2.81 6.35
C ALA A 68 13.74 -1.72 6.44
N GLN A 69 13.34 -0.44 6.48
CA GLN A 69 14.27 0.70 6.65
C GLN A 69 14.95 0.66 8.02
N GLU A 70 14.22 0.33 9.08
CA GLU A 70 14.76 0.14 10.42
C GLU A 70 15.79 -1.00 10.45
N ALA A 71 15.45 -2.14 9.84
CA ALA A 71 16.38 -3.28 9.77
C ALA A 71 17.66 -2.94 9.00
N SER A 72 17.57 -2.21 7.88
CA SER A 72 18.75 -1.73 7.14
C SER A 72 19.58 -0.76 7.99
N PHE A 73 18.91 0.18 8.66
CA PHE A 73 19.57 1.16 9.53
C PHE A 73 20.37 0.49 10.66
N GLN A 74 19.77 -0.51 11.33
CA GLN A 74 20.45 -1.29 12.37
C GLN A 74 21.63 -2.09 11.80
N LYS A 75 21.46 -2.72 10.63
CA LYS A 75 22.53 -3.47 9.95
C LYS A 75 23.72 -2.61 9.55
N GLU A 76 23.48 -1.35 9.19
CA GLU A 76 24.52 -0.36 8.87
C GLU A 76 25.20 0.25 10.11
N GLY A 77 24.91 -0.27 11.30
CA GLY A 77 25.50 0.16 12.58
C GLY A 77 24.80 1.35 13.23
N GLY A 78 23.66 1.77 12.68
CA GLY A 78 22.78 2.80 13.23
C GLY A 78 23.48 4.13 13.51
N PHE A 79 23.04 4.83 14.56
CA PHE A 79 23.62 6.11 14.94
C PHE A 79 25.07 5.98 15.45
N THR A 80 25.39 4.88 16.12
CA THR A 80 26.72 4.66 16.71
C THR A 80 27.79 4.62 15.63
N GLU A 81 27.62 3.80 14.59
CA GLU A 81 28.57 3.70 13.48
C GLU A 81 28.63 5.00 12.68
N ARG A 82 27.48 5.65 12.43
CA ARG A 82 27.44 6.94 11.72
C ARG A 82 28.22 8.03 12.48
N LEU A 83 28.00 8.14 13.79
CA LEU A 83 28.71 9.10 14.64
C LEU A 83 30.19 8.75 14.79
N TYR A 84 30.52 7.45 14.87
CA TYR A 84 31.91 6.99 14.90
C TYR A 84 32.64 7.41 13.62
N ARG A 85 32.04 7.19 12.45
CA ARG A 85 32.60 7.58 11.15
C ARG A 85 32.90 9.07 11.07
N ILE A 86 31.93 9.92 11.43
CA ILE A 86 32.09 11.39 11.44
C ILE A 86 33.25 11.81 12.36
N ARG A 87 33.29 11.30 13.60
CA ARG A 87 34.36 11.62 14.56
C ARG A 87 35.72 11.12 14.08
N SER A 88 35.78 9.97 13.42
CA SER A 88 37.02 9.41 12.88
C SER A 88 37.56 10.25 11.72
N SER A 89 36.68 10.77 10.83
CA SER A 89 37.11 11.65 9.74
C SER A 89 37.64 12.98 10.25
N SER A 90 36.98 13.60 11.24
CA SER A 90 37.46 14.87 11.81
C SER A 90 38.83 14.74 12.46
N ARG A 91 39.10 13.61 13.13
CA ARG A 91 40.42 13.33 13.73
C ARG A 91 41.52 13.07 12.71
N ARG A 92 41.19 12.54 11.53
CA ARG A 92 42.16 12.31 10.44
C ARG A 92 42.46 13.55 9.60
N ALA A 93 41.60 14.58 9.67
CA ALA A 93 41.75 15.82 8.92
C ALA A 93 42.53 16.91 9.68
N CYS A 94 42.98 16.61 10.91
CA CYS A 94 43.80 17.46 11.76
C CYS A 94 45.21 16.87 11.84
#